data_AF-A0A1L6ZHZ9-F1
#
_entry.id   AF-A0A1L6ZHZ9-F1
#
_cell.length_a   1.000
_cell.length_b   1.000
_cell.length_c   1.000
_cell.angle_alpha   90.00
_cell.angle_beta   90.00
_cell.angle_gamma   90.00
#
_symmetry.space_group_name_H-M   'P 1'
#
loop_
_entity.id
_entity.type
_entity.pdbx_description
1 polymer ?
#
loop_
_entity_poly.entity_id
_entity_poly.type
_entity_poly.pdbx_seq_one_letter_code
_entity_poly.pdbx_strand_id
1 'polypeptide(L)'
;MKQKGVALALKEEQSLSWWQLSLIGVGCTIGTGFFLGSSIAITKSGYSVCISFLLAAVGTYLVFKHLAAMTADHPDKGSFCSYARKAYGRWAGFSNGWVYWFAEMLITGSQLTAISLFTRHWFPSVPLWVFSAIYSALALLVIIIGLSSFQKTENVLAVLKTAAIFLFMILAVLVLFGILTEHKPTLHLPNKDHEWMPLGPLGLWNGLIYAFYAFGGIEVMGLMAVHLKDPKDAAKAGRVMLIILAVIYIVSIGLALLLVPVTAFNENSSPFITSLEPFHLSIFLHIFNGIFIIAGFSTLVASLYAVTTLLGTMSEHQDAPACFKQKDPSHVRWSSIILTAAGLIVSILLALFLSKHIYEHLTTAAGLTLLYTWIFILFSSKKLSKPSTRQTCEMILALLLIGAAVSGTLTEASGRPGFFISLGIIAVIAIMVLFMRKKWKQDQTAS
;
A
#
# COMPACT_ATOMS: atom_id res chain seq x y z
N MET A 1 36.00 -9.25 25.50
CA MET A 1 34.97 -10.28 25.27
C MET A 1 33.54 -9.74 25.15
N LYS A 2 33.11 -8.74 25.94
CA LYS A 2 31.75 -8.13 25.83
C LYS A 2 31.41 -7.47 24.48
N GLN A 3 32.37 -6.81 23.80
CA GLN A 3 32.14 -6.21 22.47
C GLN A 3 32.01 -7.24 21.33
N LYS A 4 32.65 -8.41 21.44
CA LYS A 4 32.43 -9.53 20.50
C LYS A 4 31.05 -10.17 20.71
N GLY A 5 30.53 -10.19 21.95
CA GLY A 5 29.18 -10.65 22.26
C GLY A 5 28.08 -9.73 21.73
N VAL A 6 28.28 -8.41 21.75
CA VAL A 6 27.34 -7.44 21.14
C VAL A 6 27.40 -7.48 19.61
N ALA A 7 28.58 -7.66 19.02
CA ALA A 7 28.71 -7.86 17.58
C ALA A 7 28.15 -9.20 17.09
N LEU A 8 28.14 -10.25 17.93
CA LEU A 8 27.46 -11.52 17.66
C LEU A 8 25.94 -11.42 17.88
N ALA A 9 25.48 -10.68 18.90
CA ALA A 9 24.05 -10.45 19.15
C ALA A 9 23.39 -9.57 18.07
N LEU A 10 24.13 -8.62 17.48
CA LEU A 10 23.68 -7.87 16.30
C LEU A 10 23.71 -8.70 15.00
N LYS A 11 24.40 -9.85 15.00
CA LYS A 11 24.37 -10.84 13.91
C LYS A 11 23.19 -11.81 14.04
N GLU A 12 22.50 -11.79 15.18
CA GLU A 12 21.30 -12.57 15.50
C GLU A 12 19.98 -11.83 15.22
N GLU A 13 20.01 -10.65 14.57
CA GLU A 13 18.82 -10.09 13.90
C GLU A 13 18.47 -10.98 12.69
N GLN A 14 17.77 -12.07 13.01
CA GLN A 14 17.19 -13.13 12.16
C GLN A 14 17.41 -12.94 10.65
N SER A 15 18.44 -13.61 10.13
CA SER A 15 18.57 -13.82 8.69
C SER A 15 17.30 -14.47 8.14
N LEU A 16 16.49 -13.71 7.39
CA LEU A 16 15.20 -14.17 6.89
C LEU A 16 15.39 -15.17 5.75
N SER A 17 14.63 -16.25 5.78
CA SER A 17 14.53 -17.15 4.62
C SER A 17 13.60 -16.52 3.58
N TRP A 18 13.83 -16.80 2.29
CA TRP A 18 13.04 -16.23 1.19
C TRP A 18 11.53 -16.41 1.35
N TRP A 19 11.09 -17.57 1.85
CA TRP A 19 9.67 -17.89 2.04
C TRP A 19 9.06 -17.15 3.23
N GLN A 20 9.84 -16.89 4.29
CA GLN A 20 9.38 -16.08 5.43
C GLN A 20 9.13 -14.66 4.97
N LEU A 21 10.08 -14.12 4.19
CA LEU A 21 9.96 -12.79 3.62
C LEU A 21 8.75 -12.71 2.67
N SER A 22 8.48 -13.73 1.84
CA SER A 22 7.28 -13.79 1.01
C SER A 22 5.99 -13.71 1.83
N LEU A 23 5.87 -14.51 2.89
CA LEU A 23 4.65 -14.55 3.71
C LEU A 23 4.45 -13.27 4.51
N ILE A 24 5.52 -12.68 5.04
CA ILE A 24 5.50 -11.35 5.66
C ILE A 24 4.99 -10.32 4.64
N GLY A 25 5.56 -10.33 3.43
CA GLY A 25 5.16 -9.42 2.37
C GLY A 25 3.69 -9.56 1.97
N VAL A 26 3.13 -10.78 1.92
CA VAL A 26 1.69 -11.01 1.71
C VAL A 26 0.88 -10.31 2.80
N GLY A 27 1.23 -10.51 4.07
CA GLY A 27 0.53 -9.91 5.20
C GLY A 27 0.65 -8.40 5.33
N CYS A 28 1.76 -7.82 4.87
CA CYS A 28 1.98 -6.38 4.83
C CYS A 28 1.24 -5.71 3.67
N THR A 29 1.08 -6.41 2.54
CA THR A 29 0.40 -5.87 1.34
C THR A 29 -1.12 -5.94 1.48
N ILE A 30 -1.65 -6.99 2.12
CA ILE A 30 -3.09 -7.13 2.36
C ILE A 30 -3.52 -6.12 3.43
N GLY A 31 -4.34 -5.16 3.02
CA GLY A 31 -4.88 -4.12 3.89
C GLY A 31 -6.18 -3.54 3.36
N THR A 32 -6.57 -2.36 3.87
CA THR A 32 -7.81 -1.67 3.45
C THR A 32 -7.81 -1.29 1.98
N GLY A 33 -6.64 -1.09 1.36
CA GLY A 33 -6.53 -0.89 -0.09
C GLY A 33 -7.09 -2.06 -0.89
N PHE A 34 -6.99 -3.29 -0.37
CA PHE A 34 -7.67 -4.43 -0.94
C PHE A 34 -9.10 -4.58 -0.38
N PHE A 35 -9.29 -4.54 0.94
CA PHE A 35 -10.60 -4.83 1.55
C PHE A 35 -11.70 -3.83 1.23
N LEU A 36 -11.37 -2.56 1.02
CA LEU A 36 -12.32 -1.50 0.65
C LEU A 36 -12.03 -0.93 -0.74
N GLY A 37 -10.75 -0.72 -1.08
CA GLY A 37 -10.35 -0.15 -2.36
C GLY A 37 -10.71 -1.00 -3.57
N SER A 38 -10.78 -2.34 -3.41
CA SER A 38 -11.30 -3.22 -4.47
C SER A 38 -12.78 -2.97 -4.78
N SER A 39 -13.58 -2.45 -3.83
CA SER A 39 -14.97 -2.06 -4.10
C SER A 39 -15.03 -0.92 -5.11
N ILE A 40 -14.15 0.09 -4.96
CA ILE A 40 -14.04 1.18 -5.94
C ILE A 40 -13.66 0.59 -7.29
N ALA A 41 -12.63 -0.26 -7.35
CA ALA A 41 -12.23 -0.93 -8.58
C ALA A 41 -13.39 -1.71 -9.26
N ILE A 42 -14.19 -2.44 -8.47
CA ILE A 42 -15.38 -3.17 -8.96
C ILE A 42 -16.42 -2.19 -9.52
N THR A 43 -16.74 -1.11 -8.81
CA THR A 43 -17.75 -0.15 -9.26
C THR A 43 -17.36 0.55 -10.57
N LYS A 44 -16.07 0.78 -10.82
CA LYS A 44 -15.59 1.42 -12.06
C LYS A 44 -15.43 0.42 -13.21
N SER A 45 -14.84 -0.74 -12.94
CA SER A 45 -14.46 -1.71 -13.96
C SER A 45 -15.52 -2.77 -14.24
N GLY A 46 -16.51 -2.97 -13.37
CA GLY A 46 -17.42 -4.12 -13.44
C GLY A 46 -16.67 -5.45 -13.39
N TYR A 47 -17.08 -6.45 -14.17
CA TYR A 47 -16.38 -7.74 -14.21
C TYR A 47 -14.94 -7.64 -14.78
N SER A 48 -14.63 -6.60 -15.56
CA SER A 48 -13.26 -6.35 -16.03
C SER A 48 -12.28 -5.96 -14.92
N VAL A 49 -12.75 -5.81 -13.67
CA VAL A 49 -11.89 -5.61 -12.49
C VAL A 49 -10.86 -6.74 -12.32
N CYS A 50 -11.20 -7.99 -12.64
CA CYS A 50 -10.25 -9.11 -12.56
C CYS A 50 -9.07 -8.90 -13.53
N ILE A 51 -9.34 -8.34 -14.71
CA ILE A 51 -8.31 -7.95 -15.69
C ILE A 51 -7.48 -6.80 -15.12
N SER A 52 -8.12 -5.81 -14.49
CA SER A 52 -7.43 -4.67 -13.85
C SER A 52 -6.44 -5.16 -12.78
N PHE A 53 -6.85 -6.10 -11.93
CA PHE A 53 -5.99 -6.72 -10.91
C PHE A 53 -4.87 -7.58 -11.52
N LEU A 54 -5.13 -8.28 -12.61
CA LEU A 54 -4.10 -9.03 -13.33
C LEU A 54 -3.04 -8.09 -13.93
N LEU A 55 -3.46 -7.01 -14.60
CA LEU A 55 -2.57 -6.00 -15.15
C LEU A 55 -1.75 -5.31 -14.06
N ALA A 56 -2.38 -4.94 -12.95
CA ALA A 56 -1.70 -4.38 -11.80
C ALA A 56 -0.69 -5.36 -11.17
N ALA A 57 -1.02 -6.65 -11.06
CA ALA A 57 -0.11 -7.68 -10.57
C ALA A 57 1.12 -7.83 -11.47
N VAL A 58 0.92 -7.84 -12.80
CA VAL A 58 2.02 -7.90 -13.77
C VAL A 58 2.90 -6.65 -13.65
N GLY A 59 2.31 -5.45 -13.66
CA GLY A 59 3.06 -4.21 -13.53
C GLY A 59 3.88 -4.15 -12.24
N THR A 60 3.25 -4.49 -11.12
CA THR A 60 3.90 -4.56 -9.79
C THR A 60 5.04 -5.57 -9.77
N TYR A 61 4.84 -6.75 -10.36
CA TYR A 61 5.88 -7.78 -10.44
C TYR A 61 7.11 -7.30 -11.23
N LEU A 62 6.89 -6.61 -12.34
CA LEU A 62 7.99 -6.05 -13.14
C LEU A 62 8.76 -5.00 -12.34
N VAL A 63 8.07 -4.08 -11.65
CA VAL A 63 8.70 -3.10 -10.75
C VAL A 63 9.51 -3.79 -9.67
N PHE A 64 8.91 -4.74 -8.96
CA PHE A 64 9.59 -5.44 -7.87
C PHE A 64 10.78 -6.25 -8.35
N LYS A 65 10.70 -6.87 -9.53
CA LYS A 65 11.83 -7.58 -10.15
C LYS A 65 13.04 -6.65 -10.35
N HIS A 66 12.81 -5.42 -10.81
CA HIS A 66 13.86 -4.40 -10.95
C HIS A 66 14.40 -3.92 -9.62
N LEU A 67 13.53 -3.74 -8.61
CA LEU A 67 13.95 -3.40 -7.25
C LEU A 67 14.83 -4.50 -6.64
N ALA A 68 14.38 -5.75 -6.70
CA ALA A 68 15.08 -6.91 -6.16
C ALA A 68 16.44 -7.13 -6.83
N ALA A 69 16.56 -6.87 -8.14
CA ALA A 69 17.85 -6.92 -8.84
C ALA A 69 18.83 -5.89 -8.26
N MET A 70 18.40 -4.64 -8.07
CA MET A 70 19.23 -3.61 -7.42
C MET A 70 19.60 -3.97 -5.98
N THR A 71 18.67 -4.58 -5.23
CA THR A 71 18.92 -5.03 -3.86
C THR A 71 19.92 -6.17 -3.78
N ALA A 72 19.88 -7.11 -4.73
CA ALA A 72 20.85 -8.18 -4.82
C ALA A 72 22.27 -7.66 -5.12
N ASP A 73 22.39 -6.64 -5.98
CA ASP A 73 23.67 -6.01 -6.33
C ASP A 73 24.19 -5.07 -5.23
N HIS A 74 23.28 -4.33 -4.59
CA HIS A 74 23.56 -3.29 -3.61
C HIS A 74 22.57 -3.37 -2.44
N PRO A 75 22.82 -4.18 -1.40
CA PRO A 75 21.93 -4.32 -0.24
C PRO A 75 22.03 -3.11 0.71
N ASP A 76 21.63 -1.93 0.24
CA ASP A 76 21.61 -0.70 1.02
C ASP A 76 20.36 -0.61 1.89
N LYS A 77 20.51 -0.25 3.17
CA LYS A 77 19.38 -0.05 4.10
C LYS A 77 18.35 1.00 3.62
N GLY A 78 18.77 1.99 2.83
CA GLY A 78 17.90 3.02 2.26
C GLY A 78 17.10 2.56 1.01
N SER A 79 17.30 1.32 0.55
CA SER A 79 16.62 0.69 -0.59
C SER A 79 16.45 1.64 -1.79
N PHE A 80 15.24 1.78 -2.32
CA PHE A 80 14.91 2.60 -3.49
C PHE A 80 15.30 4.09 -3.37
N CYS A 81 15.34 4.68 -2.17
CA CYS A 81 15.82 6.05 -1.98
C CYS A 81 17.34 6.13 -2.18
N SER A 82 18.09 5.15 -1.66
CA SER A 82 19.53 5.01 -1.88
C SER A 82 19.84 4.76 -3.35
N TYR A 83 19.08 3.89 -4.01
CA TYR A 83 19.26 3.59 -5.43
C TYR A 83 19.02 4.81 -6.33
N ALA A 84 17.97 5.59 -6.05
CA ALA A 84 17.73 6.84 -6.76
C ALA A 84 18.90 7.83 -6.59
N ARG A 85 19.44 7.93 -5.37
CA ARG A 85 20.62 8.76 -5.09
C ARG A 85 21.86 8.29 -5.85
N LYS A 86 22.14 6.98 -5.87
CA LYS A 86 23.27 6.41 -6.60
C LYS A 86 23.12 6.60 -8.12
N ALA A 87 21.91 6.48 -8.65
CA ALA A 87 21.64 6.58 -10.08
C ALA A 87 21.74 8.02 -10.62
N TYR A 88 21.13 8.99 -9.93
CA TYR A 88 20.93 10.35 -10.46
C TYR A 88 21.42 11.45 -9.52
N GLY A 89 22.01 11.11 -8.38
CA GLY A 89 22.57 12.05 -7.41
C GLY A 89 21.61 12.47 -6.29
N ARG A 90 22.07 13.38 -5.43
CA ARG A 90 21.40 13.76 -4.17
C ARG A 90 19.95 14.21 -4.34
N TRP A 91 19.64 14.94 -5.42
CA TRP A 91 18.29 15.42 -5.69
C TRP A 91 17.27 14.30 -5.89
N ALA A 92 17.68 13.19 -6.52
CA ALA A 92 16.78 12.07 -6.81
C ALA A 92 16.51 11.26 -5.54
N GLY A 93 17.53 11.05 -4.70
CA GLY A 93 17.34 10.44 -3.38
C GLY A 93 16.40 11.25 -2.49
N PHE A 94 16.61 12.56 -2.40
CA PHE A 94 15.73 13.49 -1.68
C PHE A 94 14.30 13.42 -2.21
N SER A 95 14.12 13.54 -3.53
CA SER A 95 12.79 13.56 -4.14
C SER A 95 12.05 12.25 -3.89
N ASN A 96 12.70 11.11 -4.12
CA ASN A 96 12.08 9.80 -3.94
C ASN A 96 11.70 9.54 -2.48
N GLY A 97 12.54 9.96 -1.52
CA GLY A 97 12.22 9.87 -0.09
C GLY A 97 11.00 10.68 0.31
N TRP A 98 10.89 11.93 -0.15
CA TRP A 98 9.72 12.76 0.14
C TRP A 98 8.47 12.30 -0.61
N VAL A 99 8.57 11.85 -1.86
CA VAL A 99 7.46 11.24 -2.60
C VAL A 99 6.91 10.05 -1.82
N TYR A 100 7.77 9.12 -1.39
CA TYR A 100 7.35 7.97 -0.62
C TYR A 100 6.77 8.36 0.75
N TRP A 101 7.36 9.35 1.44
CA TRP A 101 6.82 9.87 2.69
C TRP A 101 5.38 10.41 2.53
N PHE A 102 5.13 11.21 1.50
CA PHE A 102 3.78 11.72 1.21
C PHE A 102 2.82 10.60 0.80
N ALA A 103 3.28 9.60 0.04
CA ALA A 103 2.47 8.43 -0.29
C ALA A 103 1.99 7.71 0.97
N GLU A 104 2.89 7.43 1.91
CA GLU A 104 2.55 6.77 3.18
C GLU A 104 1.64 7.61 4.08
N MET A 105 1.78 8.94 4.08
CA MET A 105 0.84 9.83 4.78
C MET A 105 -0.57 9.76 4.18
N LEU A 106 -0.69 9.72 2.85
CA LEU A 106 -1.98 9.56 2.17
C LEU A 106 -2.58 8.16 2.39
N ILE A 107 -1.74 7.12 2.38
CA ILE A 107 -2.11 5.74 2.73
C ILE A 107 -2.69 5.71 4.15
N THR A 108 -1.99 6.31 5.11
CA THR A 108 -2.42 6.47 6.51
C THR A 108 -3.81 7.12 6.59
N GLY A 109 -4.03 8.24 5.89
CA GLY A 109 -5.33 8.90 5.83
C GLY A 109 -6.43 8.02 5.24
N SER A 110 -6.14 7.31 4.14
CA SER A 110 -7.09 6.40 3.51
C SER A 110 -7.46 5.22 4.42
N GLN A 111 -6.49 4.68 5.18
CA GLN A 111 -6.70 3.57 6.12
C GLN A 111 -7.57 4.01 7.29
N LEU A 112 -7.31 5.18 7.87
CA LEU A 112 -8.16 5.78 8.91
C LEU A 112 -9.61 5.94 8.43
N THR A 113 -9.77 6.43 7.21
CA THR A 113 -11.08 6.59 6.59
C THR A 113 -11.78 5.24 6.45
N ALA A 114 -11.08 4.22 5.93
CA ALA A 114 -11.62 2.88 5.74
C ALA A 114 -12.03 2.19 7.05
N ILE A 115 -11.17 2.18 8.07
CA ILE A 115 -11.51 1.58 9.37
C ILE A 115 -12.62 2.36 10.08
N SER A 116 -12.71 3.67 9.87
CA SER A 116 -13.83 4.48 10.36
C SER A 116 -15.14 4.12 9.66
N LEU A 117 -15.11 3.86 8.35
CA LEU A 117 -16.28 3.39 7.59
C LEU A 117 -16.75 2.01 8.08
N PHE A 118 -15.82 1.07 8.29
CA PHE A 118 -16.15 -0.24 8.86
C PHE A 118 -16.76 -0.13 10.26
N THR A 119 -16.25 0.75 11.13
CA THR A 119 -16.82 0.92 12.48
C THR A 119 -18.20 1.57 12.45
N ARG A 120 -18.48 2.45 11.48
CA ARG A 120 -19.82 3.01 11.26
C ARG A 120 -20.86 1.96 10.84
N HIS A 121 -20.44 0.79 10.36
CA HIS A 121 -21.39 -0.32 10.15
C HIS A 121 -22.07 -0.74 11.46
N TRP A 122 -21.36 -0.70 12.59
CA TRP A 122 -21.94 -0.96 13.92
C TRP A 122 -22.56 0.29 14.55
N PHE A 123 -22.02 1.47 14.24
CA PHE A 123 -22.44 2.75 14.85
C PHE A 123 -22.73 3.81 13.78
N PRO A 124 -23.82 3.67 12.99
CA PRO A 124 -24.06 4.50 11.80
C PRO A 124 -24.33 5.97 12.12
N SER A 125 -24.86 6.25 13.31
CA SER A 125 -25.16 7.59 13.83
C SER A 125 -23.91 8.38 14.24
N VAL A 126 -22.77 7.72 14.45
CA VAL A 126 -21.53 8.38 14.86
C VAL A 126 -20.82 8.93 13.61
N PRO A 127 -20.42 10.22 13.60
CA PRO A 127 -19.70 10.81 12.48
C PRO A 127 -18.34 10.15 12.22
N LEU A 128 -17.96 10.09 10.94
CA LEU A 128 -16.71 9.45 10.48
C LEU A 128 -15.46 9.99 11.18
N TRP A 129 -15.39 11.32 11.36
CA TRP A 129 -14.24 12.01 11.95
C TRP A 129 -13.98 11.58 13.41
N VAL A 130 -15.02 11.19 14.16
CA VAL A 130 -14.88 10.76 15.55
C VAL A 130 -14.08 9.47 15.61
N PHE A 131 -14.44 8.48 14.77
CA PHE A 131 -13.67 7.24 14.68
C PHE A 131 -12.26 7.49 14.14
N SER A 132 -12.11 8.37 13.14
CA SER A 132 -10.78 8.73 12.63
C SER A 132 -9.89 9.34 13.72
N ALA A 133 -10.45 10.17 14.61
CA ALA A 133 -9.74 10.73 15.75
C ALA A 133 -9.36 9.66 16.79
N ILE A 134 -10.29 8.76 17.13
CA ILE A 134 -10.04 7.64 18.05
C ILE A 134 -8.90 6.76 17.53
N TYR A 135 -8.97 6.31 16.28
CA TYR A 135 -7.93 5.45 15.70
C TYR A 135 -6.60 6.18 15.54
N SER A 136 -6.61 7.47 15.23
CA SER A 136 -5.38 8.28 15.21
C SER A 136 -4.71 8.33 16.58
N ALA A 137 -5.49 8.57 17.65
CA ALA A 137 -4.98 8.59 19.01
C ALA A 137 -4.41 7.21 19.43
N LEU A 138 -5.12 6.13 19.11
CA LEU A 138 -4.65 4.76 19.38
C LEU A 138 -3.37 4.44 18.61
N ALA A 139 -3.27 4.82 17.33
CA ALA A 139 -2.09 4.57 16.52
C ALA A 139 -0.85 5.33 17.07
N LEU A 140 -1.04 6.59 17.47
CA LEU A 140 0.01 7.38 18.14
C LEU A 140 0.45 6.74 19.46
N LEU A 141 -0.50 6.24 20.26
CA LEU A 141 -0.21 5.56 21.51
C LEU A 141 0.64 4.30 21.29
N VAL A 142 0.33 3.49 20.27
CA VAL A 142 1.13 2.31 19.91
C VAL A 142 2.56 2.71 19.53
N ILE A 143 2.74 3.80 18.77
CA ILE A 143 4.08 4.29 18.39
C ILE A 143 4.88 4.76 19.60
N ILE A 144 4.23 5.43 20.56
CA ILE A 144 4.87 5.95 21.78
C ILE A 144 5.31 4.82 22.71
N ILE A 145 4.48 3.78 22.88
CA ILE A 145 4.77 2.64 23.77
C ILE A 145 5.97 1.81 23.28
N GLY A 146 6.28 1.86 21.98
CA GLY A 146 7.51 1.31 21.42
C GLY A 146 7.33 -0.03 20.68
N LEU A 147 8.29 -0.29 19.79
CA LEU A 147 8.17 -1.17 18.62
C LEU A 147 8.51 -2.64 18.87
N SER A 148 9.16 -2.98 19.99
CA SER A 148 9.62 -4.36 20.23
C SER A 148 8.47 -5.36 20.32
N SER A 149 7.27 -4.91 20.71
CA SER A 149 6.05 -5.73 20.68
C SER A 149 5.38 -5.74 19.30
N PHE A 150 5.45 -4.62 18.56
CA PHE A 150 4.74 -4.44 17.29
C PHE A 150 5.16 -5.45 16.21
N GLN A 151 6.45 -5.71 16.03
CA GLN A 151 6.94 -6.67 15.02
C GLN A 151 6.44 -8.11 15.26
N LYS A 152 6.33 -8.54 16.52
CA LYS A 152 5.80 -9.87 16.86
C LYS A 152 4.29 -9.94 16.63
N THR A 153 3.57 -8.88 16.99
CA THR A 153 2.12 -8.78 16.79
C THR A 153 1.77 -8.71 15.30
N GLU A 154 2.55 -7.99 14.48
CA GLU A 154 2.27 -7.82 13.05
C GLU A 154 2.28 -9.16 12.30
N ASN A 155 3.18 -10.09 12.65
CA ASN A 155 3.20 -11.43 12.07
C ASN A 155 1.90 -12.22 12.35
N VAL A 156 1.33 -12.08 13.55
CA VAL A 156 0.05 -12.71 13.91
C VAL A 156 -1.10 -12.04 13.16
N LEU A 157 -1.09 -10.71 13.06
CA LEU A 157 -2.10 -9.95 12.32
C LEU A 157 -2.06 -10.25 10.83
N ALA A 158 -0.88 -10.42 10.23
CA ALA A 158 -0.71 -10.88 8.85
C ALA A 158 -1.41 -12.22 8.57
N VAL A 159 -1.28 -13.19 9.49
CA VAL A 159 -1.98 -14.48 9.39
C VAL A 159 -3.49 -14.29 9.51
N LEU A 160 -3.95 -13.48 10.46
CA LEU A 160 -5.38 -13.19 10.64
C LEU A 160 -6.01 -12.56 9.39
N LYS A 161 -5.35 -11.56 8.79
CA LYS A 161 -5.79 -10.89 7.56
C LYS A 161 -5.96 -11.88 6.40
N THR A 162 -4.95 -12.74 6.23
CA THR A 162 -4.93 -13.73 5.16
C THR A 162 -6.00 -14.80 5.39
N ALA A 163 -6.13 -15.30 6.62
CA ALA A 163 -7.14 -16.28 7.02
C ALA A 163 -8.57 -15.77 6.77
N ALA A 164 -8.84 -14.48 6.94
CA ALA A 164 -10.14 -13.90 6.63
C ALA A 164 -10.50 -14.02 5.15
N ILE A 165 -9.56 -13.80 4.24
CA ILE A 165 -9.84 -13.96 2.81
C ILE A 165 -10.07 -15.43 2.46
N PHE A 166 -9.30 -16.35 3.06
CA PHE A 166 -9.54 -17.79 2.89
C PHE A 166 -10.92 -18.20 3.43
N LEU A 167 -11.32 -17.69 4.60
CA LEU A 167 -12.65 -17.92 5.15
C LEU A 167 -13.74 -17.40 4.21
N PHE A 168 -13.58 -16.19 3.66
CA PHE A 168 -14.50 -15.65 2.66
C PHE A 168 -14.60 -16.57 1.44
N MET A 169 -13.47 -17.01 0.87
CA MET A 169 -13.47 -17.87 -0.31
C MET A 169 -14.20 -19.20 -0.04
N ILE A 170 -13.98 -19.80 1.13
CA ILE A 170 -14.69 -21.01 1.55
C ILE A 170 -16.19 -20.75 1.63
N LEU A 171 -16.61 -19.71 2.35
CA LEU A 171 -18.04 -19.36 2.50
C LEU A 171 -18.69 -19.07 1.15
N ALA A 172 -18.03 -18.31 0.28
CA ALA A 172 -18.53 -17.99 -1.05
C ALA A 172 -18.73 -19.26 -1.87
N VAL A 173 -17.77 -20.19 -1.87
CA VAL A 173 -17.91 -21.48 -2.55
C VAL A 173 -19.07 -22.30 -1.97
N LEU A 174 -19.20 -22.40 -0.64
CA LEU A 174 -20.30 -23.12 0.00
C LEU A 174 -21.67 -22.53 -0.34
N VAL A 175 -21.78 -21.20 -0.41
CA VAL A 175 -22.99 -20.49 -0.85
C VAL A 175 -23.28 -20.81 -2.32
N LEU A 176 -22.29 -20.73 -3.22
CA LEU A 176 -22.47 -21.03 -4.65
C LEU A 176 -22.98 -22.46 -4.89
N PHE A 177 -22.56 -23.42 -4.06
CA PHE A 177 -23.03 -24.80 -4.14
C PHE A 177 -24.38 -25.06 -3.47
N GLY A 178 -24.97 -24.06 -2.81
CA GLY A 178 -26.25 -24.17 -2.09
C GLY A 178 -26.14 -24.96 -0.78
N ILE A 179 -24.95 -25.03 -0.18
CA ILE A 179 -24.73 -25.77 1.09
C ILE A 179 -25.17 -24.92 2.29
N LEU A 180 -25.01 -23.60 2.20
CA LEU A 180 -25.35 -22.65 3.27
C LEU A 180 -26.67 -21.90 3.02
N THR A 181 -27.35 -22.20 1.92
CA THR A 181 -28.59 -21.52 1.51
C THR A 181 -29.66 -22.56 1.20
N GLU A 182 -30.93 -22.24 1.46
CA GLU A 182 -32.04 -23.17 1.19
C GLU A 182 -32.15 -23.57 -0.29
N HIS A 183 -31.70 -22.68 -1.18
CA HIS A 183 -31.68 -22.88 -2.62
C HIS A 183 -30.31 -22.48 -3.18
N LYS A 184 -29.89 -23.13 -4.28
CA LYS A 184 -28.69 -22.70 -5.01
C LYS A 184 -28.90 -21.26 -5.52
N PRO A 185 -27.99 -20.33 -5.19
CA PRO A 185 -28.11 -18.96 -5.65
C PRO A 185 -27.99 -18.88 -7.17
N THR A 186 -28.62 -17.86 -7.75
CA THR A 186 -28.44 -17.57 -9.18
C THR A 186 -27.01 -17.07 -9.38
N LEU A 187 -26.25 -17.74 -10.24
CA LEU A 187 -24.91 -17.28 -10.59
C LEU A 187 -25.00 -15.99 -11.40
N HIS A 188 -24.35 -14.94 -10.92
CA HIS A 188 -24.21 -13.69 -11.66
C HIS A 188 -23.04 -13.82 -12.64
N LEU A 189 -23.31 -14.51 -13.75
CA LEU A 189 -22.43 -14.51 -14.91
C LEU A 189 -22.71 -13.26 -15.75
N PRO A 190 -21.67 -12.60 -16.27
CA PRO A 190 -21.85 -11.38 -17.03
C PRO A 190 -22.47 -11.71 -18.39
N ASN A 191 -23.76 -11.43 -18.53
CA ASN A 191 -24.56 -11.79 -19.71
C ASN A 191 -24.74 -10.62 -20.68
N LYS A 192 -24.32 -9.41 -20.27
CA LYS A 192 -24.46 -8.19 -21.06
C LYS A 192 -23.15 -7.38 -21.06
N ASP A 193 -22.87 -6.71 -22.17
CA ASP A 193 -21.63 -5.93 -22.34
C ASP A 193 -21.48 -4.83 -21.27
N HIS A 194 -22.58 -4.23 -20.81
CA HIS A 194 -22.56 -3.21 -19.76
C HIS A 194 -22.27 -3.76 -18.36
N GLU A 195 -22.44 -5.06 -18.12
CA GLU A 195 -22.05 -5.69 -16.85
C GLU A 195 -20.54 -5.94 -16.86
N TRP A 196 -20.00 -6.41 -17.99
CA TRP A 196 -18.55 -6.60 -18.19
C TRP A 196 -17.77 -5.31 -18.01
N MET A 197 -18.26 -4.23 -18.61
CA MET A 197 -17.63 -2.92 -18.60
C MET A 197 -18.70 -1.82 -18.50
N PRO A 198 -19.12 -1.42 -17.28
CA PRO A 198 -20.16 -0.41 -17.07
C PRO A 198 -19.89 0.92 -17.77
N LEU A 199 -18.62 1.28 -17.89
CA LEU A 199 -18.13 2.48 -18.58
C LEU A 199 -17.36 2.14 -19.87
N GLY A 200 -17.54 0.93 -20.42
CA GLY A 200 -16.73 0.42 -21.54
C GLY A 200 -15.23 0.31 -21.17
N PRO A 201 -14.31 0.39 -22.16
CA PRO A 201 -12.87 0.38 -21.92
C PRO A 201 -12.38 1.45 -20.92
N LEU A 202 -13.11 2.55 -20.78
CA LEU A 202 -12.82 3.59 -19.79
C LEU A 202 -12.99 3.09 -18.34
N GLY A 203 -13.90 2.15 -18.10
CA GLY A 203 -14.10 1.58 -16.75
C GLY A 203 -12.86 0.83 -16.27
N LEU A 204 -12.32 -0.05 -17.10
CA LEU A 204 -11.06 -0.75 -16.85
C LEU A 204 -9.90 0.23 -16.66
N TRP A 205 -9.85 1.28 -17.48
CA TRP A 205 -8.81 2.29 -17.39
C TRP A 205 -8.87 3.08 -16.07
N ASN A 206 -10.06 3.53 -15.66
CA ASN A 206 -10.28 4.26 -14.42
C ASN A 206 -10.00 3.37 -13.18
N GLY A 207 -10.44 2.10 -13.23
CA GLY A 207 -10.28 1.15 -12.13
C GLY A 207 -8.84 0.68 -11.87
N LEU A 208 -7.95 0.84 -12.85
CA LEU A 208 -6.59 0.31 -12.81
C LEU A 208 -5.75 0.89 -11.67
N ILE A 209 -5.96 2.17 -11.29
CA ILE A 209 -5.23 2.79 -10.18
C ILE A 209 -5.53 2.12 -8.84
N TYR A 210 -6.79 1.72 -8.61
CA TYR A 210 -7.22 1.09 -7.36
C TYR A 210 -6.71 -0.35 -7.28
N ALA A 211 -6.61 -1.03 -8.44
CA ALA A 211 -5.94 -2.32 -8.53
C ALA A 211 -4.45 -2.21 -8.19
N PHE A 212 -3.73 -1.21 -8.72
CA PHE A 212 -2.34 -0.95 -8.35
C PHE A 212 -2.17 -0.61 -6.87
N TYR A 213 -3.07 0.20 -6.33
CA TYR A 213 -3.07 0.56 -4.92
C TYR A 213 -3.16 -0.65 -3.99
N ALA A 214 -3.96 -1.66 -4.35
CA ALA A 214 -4.08 -2.90 -3.59
C ALA A 214 -2.79 -3.74 -3.52
N PHE A 215 -1.83 -3.48 -4.40
CA PHE A 215 -0.50 -4.10 -4.39
C PHE A 215 0.58 -3.20 -3.76
N GLY A 216 0.21 -2.03 -3.23
CA GLY A 216 1.12 -1.18 -2.46
C GLY A 216 1.65 -1.91 -1.22
N GLY A 217 2.94 -1.76 -0.91
CA GLY A 217 3.61 -2.51 0.15
C GLY A 217 4.85 -3.28 -0.32
N ILE A 218 5.07 -3.38 -1.64
CA ILE A 218 6.29 -3.97 -2.21
C ILE A 218 7.57 -3.18 -1.85
N GLU A 219 7.43 -1.93 -1.42
CA GLU A 219 8.48 -1.05 -0.94
C GLU A 219 8.99 -1.52 0.42
N VAL A 220 8.06 -1.91 1.30
CA VAL A 220 8.37 -2.50 2.60
C VAL A 220 9.16 -3.79 2.40
N MET A 221 8.74 -4.61 1.43
CA MET A 221 9.47 -5.80 1.02
C MET A 221 10.89 -5.47 0.54
N GLY A 222 11.05 -4.40 -0.26
CA GLY A 222 12.36 -3.92 -0.71
C GLY A 222 13.25 -3.38 0.41
N LEU A 223 12.66 -2.84 1.48
CA LEU A 223 13.38 -2.44 2.69
C LEU A 223 13.78 -3.66 3.53
N MET A 224 12.93 -4.68 3.61
CA MET A 224 13.19 -5.90 4.39
C MET A 224 14.14 -6.88 3.69
N ALA A 225 14.25 -6.82 2.36
CA ALA A 225 15.07 -7.71 1.55
C ALA A 225 16.57 -7.67 1.90
N VAL A 226 17.07 -6.57 2.50
CA VAL A 226 18.45 -6.46 2.99
C VAL A 226 18.77 -7.39 4.17
N HIS A 227 17.73 -7.93 4.84
CA HIS A 227 17.85 -8.86 5.96
C HIS A 227 17.75 -10.34 5.54
N LEU A 228 17.67 -10.62 4.23
CA LEU A 228 17.69 -12.00 3.74
C LEU A 228 19.02 -12.68 3.99
N LYS A 229 18.98 -14.00 4.21
CA LYS A 229 20.17 -14.87 4.23
C LYS A 229 21.01 -14.72 2.96
N ASP A 230 20.34 -14.66 1.81
CA ASP A 230 20.95 -14.38 0.52
C ASP A 230 20.14 -13.25 -0.16
N PRO A 231 20.72 -12.05 -0.38
CA PRO A 231 20.06 -10.96 -1.08
C PRO A 231 19.54 -11.33 -2.48
N LYS A 232 20.13 -12.34 -3.15
CA LYS A 232 19.67 -12.81 -4.47
C LYS A 232 18.30 -13.47 -4.42
N ASP A 233 17.92 -13.99 -3.26
CA ASP A 233 16.61 -14.59 -3.04
C ASP A 233 15.49 -13.54 -2.97
N ALA A 234 15.78 -12.23 -2.92
CA ALA A 234 14.77 -11.18 -2.90
C ALA A 234 13.79 -11.30 -4.07
N ALA A 235 14.30 -11.57 -5.27
CA ALA A 235 13.48 -11.72 -6.47
C ALA A 235 12.58 -12.96 -6.39
N LYS A 236 13.07 -14.05 -5.80
CA LYS A 236 12.29 -15.28 -5.56
C LYS A 236 11.19 -15.02 -4.54
N ALA A 237 11.53 -14.34 -3.45
CA ALA A 237 10.60 -14.01 -2.38
C ALA A 237 9.43 -13.13 -2.89
N GLY A 238 9.73 -12.07 -3.64
CA GLY A 238 8.65 -11.23 -4.19
C GLY A 238 7.87 -11.88 -5.31
N ARG A 239 8.47 -12.76 -6.13
CA ARG A 239 7.71 -13.53 -7.13
C ARG A 239 6.62 -14.36 -6.48
N VAL A 240 6.97 -15.13 -5.44
CA VAL A 240 6.00 -15.99 -4.73
C VAL A 240 4.95 -15.14 -4.04
N MET A 241 5.35 -14.08 -3.35
CA MET A 241 4.43 -13.12 -2.72
C MET A 241 3.40 -12.57 -3.71
N LEU A 242 3.84 -12.04 -4.86
CA LEU A 242 2.95 -11.41 -5.83
C LEU A 242 2.06 -12.41 -6.55
N ILE A 243 2.52 -13.65 -6.80
CA ILE A 243 1.67 -14.71 -7.33
C ILE A 243 0.56 -15.05 -6.32
N ILE A 244 0.90 -15.22 -5.04
CA ILE A 244 -0.08 -15.50 -3.98
C ILE A 244 -1.11 -14.38 -3.91
N LEU A 245 -0.67 -13.12 -3.87
CA LEU A 245 -1.57 -11.96 -3.84
C LEU A 245 -2.47 -11.89 -5.07
N ALA A 246 -1.91 -12.05 -6.28
CA ALA A 246 -2.68 -12.01 -7.52
C ALA A 246 -3.78 -13.08 -7.54
N VAL A 247 -3.44 -14.32 -7.15
CA VAL A 247 -4.41 -15.43 -7.08
C VAL A 247 -5.49 -15.12 -6.04
N ILE A 248 -5.10 -14.75 -4.81
CA ILE A 248 -6.05 -14.43 -3.74
C ILE A 248 -6.98 -13.30 -4.18
N TYR A 249 -6.45 -12.23 -4.77
CA TYR A 249 -7.23 -11.06 -5.16
C TYR A 249 -8.21 -11.37 -6.27
N ILE A 250 -7.75 -12.00 -7.35
CA ILE A 250 -8.59 -12.31 -8.52
C ILE A 250 -9.66 -13.35 -8.17
N VAL A 251 -9.30 -14.41 -7.43
CA VAL A 251 -10.25 -15.47 -7.06
C VAL A 251 -11.30 -14.93 -6.10
N SER A 252 -10.91 -14.19 -5.06
CA SER A 252 -11.88 -13.66 -4.09
C SER A 252 -12.80 -12.60 -4.70
N ILE A 253 -12.29 -11.70 -5.56
CA ILE A 253 -13.15 -10.75 -6.29
C ILE A 253 -14.07 -11.49 -7.27
N GLY A 254 -13.55 -12.47 -8.01
CA GLY A 254 -14.36 -13.27 -8.93
C GLY A 254 -15.51 -13.99 -8.23
N LEU A 255 -15.24 -14.59 -7.06
CA LEU A 255 -16.28 -15.21 -6.23
C LEU A 255 -17.32 -14.19 -5.76
N ALA A 256 -16.90 -13.01 -5.31
CA ALA A 256 -17.83 -11.95 -4.89
C ALA A 256 -18.77 -11.53 -6.05
N LEU A 257 -18.23 -11.39 -7.26
CA LEU A 257 -18.99 -11.00 -8.46
C LEU A 257 -19.93 -12.11 -8.99
N LEU A 258 -19.68 -13.37 -8.64
CA LEU A 258 -20.59 -14.48 -8.96
C LEU A 258 -21.79 -14.54 -8.00
N LEU A 259 -21.62 -14.07 -6.77
CA LEU A 259 -22.64 -14.11 -5.72
C LEU A 259 -23.70 -13.02 -5.85
N VAL A 260 -23.31 -11.82 -6.27
CA VAL A 260 -24.20 -10.65 -6.36
C VAL A 260 -23.89 -9.83 -7.61
N PRO A 261 -24.86 -9.09 -8.17
CA PRO A 261 -24.62 -8.28 -9.36
C PRO A 261 -23.66 -7.11 -9.07
N VAL A 262 -22.93 -6.65 -10.09
CA VAL A 262 -21.99 -5.50 -9.99
C VAL A 262 -22.65 -4.26 -9.38
N THR A 263 -23.94 -4.05 -9.62
CA THR A 263 -24.70 -2.90 -9.09
C THR A 263 -24.92 -2.93 -7.57
N ALA A 264 -24.66 -4.06 -6.91
CA ALA A 264 -24.75 -4.16 -5.44
C ALA A 264 -23.55 -3.51 -4.73
N PHE A 265 -22.39 -3.44 -5.40
CA PHE A 265 -21.17 -2.90 -4.81
C PHE A 265 -21.19 -1.38 -4.73
N ASN A 266 -20.62 -0.84 -3.66
CA ASN A 266 -20.47 0.60 -3.45
C ASN A 266 -19.14 0.92 -2.77
N GLU A 267 -18.68 2.16 -2.92
CA GLU A 267 -17.37 2.63 -2.44
C GLU A 267 -17.20 2.67 -0.90
N ASN A 268 -18.26 2.48 -0.12
CA ASN A 268 -18.24 2.59 1.34
C ASN A 268 -18.27 1.25 2.07
N SER A 269 -18.54 0.15 1.36
CA SER A 269 -18.61 -1.21 1.90
C SER A 269 -17.59 -2.12 1.24
N SER A 270 -17.08 -3.08 2.01
CA SER A 270 -16.19 -4.11 1.47
C SER A 270 -16.96 -5.05 0.53
N PRO A 271 -16.40 -5.44 -0.63
CA PRO A 271 -17.08 -6.36 -1.54
C PRO A 271 -17.28 -7.74 -0.93
N PHE A 272 -16.46 -8.13 0.05
CA PHE A 272 -16.60 -9.40 0.78
C PHE A 272 -17.81 -9.41 1.72
N ILE A 273 -18.14 -8.25 2.31
CA ILE A 273 -19.34 -8.09 3.14
C ILE A 273 -20.56 -7.99 2.22
N THR A 274 -20.52 -7.11 1.22
CA THR A 274 -21.63 -6.89 0.29
C THR A 274 -22.05 -8.15 -0.45
N SER A 275 -21.11 -8.99 -0.86
CA SER A 275 -21.43 -10.25 -1.56
C SER A 275 -22.03 -11.33 -0.67
N LEU A 276 -21.87 -11.26 0.66
CA LEU A 276 -22.45 -12.22 1.60
C LEU A 276 -23.73 -11.72 2.29
N GLU A 277 -24.02 -10.43 2.21
CA GLU A 277 -25.17 -9.77 2.84
C GLU A 277 -26.52 -10.42 2.49
N PRO A 278 -26.81 -10.81 1.24
CA PRO A 278 -28.10 -11.41 0.88
C PRO A 278 -28.34 -12.81 1.46
N PHE A 279 -27.29 -13.49 1.96
CA PHE A 279 -27.35 -14.89 2.37
C PHE A 279 -27.57 -15.08 3.88
N HIS A 280 -27.93 -14.01 4.60
CA HIS A 280 -28.26 -14.03 6.03
C HIS A 280 -27.15 -14.60 6.94
N LEU A 281 -25.89 -14.58 6.49
CA LEU A 281 -24.70 -15.01 7.24
C LEU A 281 -24.21 -13.94 8.23
N SER A 282 -25.12 -13.35 9.01
CA SER A 282 -24.89 -12.13 9.80
C SER A 282 -23.68 -12.21 10.73
N ILE A 283 -23.43 -13.37 11.36
CA ILE A 283 -22.25 -13.58 12.21
C ILE A 283 -20.94 -13.37 11.45
N PHE A 284 -20.86 -13.87 10.21
CA PHE A 284 -19.67 -13.75 9.38
C PHE A 284 -19.47 -12.32 8.89
N LEU A 285 -20.55 -11.58 8.60
CA LEU A 285 -20.46 -10.16 8.24
C LEU A 285 -19.79 -9.34 9.35
N HIS A 286 -20.19 -9.57 10.61
CA HIS A 286 -19.56 -8.90 11.76
C HIS A 286 -18.12 -9.36 12.01
N ILE A 287 -17.82 -10.65 11.82
CA ILE A 287 -16.45 -11.17 11.91
C ILE A 287 -15.56 -10.49 10.86
N PHE A 288 -15.99 -10.44 9.60
CA PHE A 288 -15.23 -9.77 8.53
C PHE A 288 -15.03 -8.29 8.83
N ASN A 289 -16.09 -7.59 9.24
CA ASN A 289 -15.99 -6.17 9.60
C ASN A 289 -14.94 -5.94 10.71
N GLY A 290 -14.96 -6.77 11.76
CA GLY A 290 -13.97 -6.71 12.84
C GLY A 290 -12.54 -6.99 12.37
N ILE A 291 -12.36 -8.03 11.54
CA ILE A 291 -11.03 -8.36 11.00
C ILE A 291 -10.53 -7.24 10.08
N PHE A 292 -11.39 -6.61 9.28
CA PHE A 292 -10.98 -5.52 8.39
C PHE A 292 -10.57 -4.25 9.16
N ILE A 293 -11.21 -3.96 10.29
CA ILE A 293 -10.78 -2.90 11.22
C ILE A 293 -9.39 -3.21 11.78
N ILE A 294 -9.18 -4.43 12.29
CA ILE A 294 -7.88 -4.87 12.82
C ILE A 294 -6.80 -4.81 11.73
N ALA A 295 -7.14 -5.29 10.53
CA ALA A 295 -6.26 -5.30 9.37
C ALA A 295 -5.79 -3.89 9.00
N GLY A 296 -6.75 -2.96 8.88
CA GLY A 296 -6.49 -1.57 8.54
C GLY A 296 -5.71 -0.83 9.63
N PHE A 297 -6.01 -1.09 10.90
CA PHE A 297 -5.26 -0.50 12.01
C PHE A 297 -3.82 -1.01 12.07
N SER A 298 -3.59 -2.29 11.78
CA SER A 298 -2.25 -2.87 11.66
C SER A 298 -1.44 -2.21 10.54
N THR A 299 -2.02 -2.07 9.34
CA THR A 299 -1.34 -1.39 8.23
C THR A 299 -1.12 0.10 8.51
N LEU A 300 -2.02 0.74 9.25
CA LEU A 300 -1.88 2.13 9.71
C LEU A 300 -0.63 2.31 10.58
N VAL A 301 -0.48 1.48 11.61
CA VAL A 301 0.71 1.56 12.48
C VAL A 301 1.98 1.22 11.69
N ALA A 302 1.94 0.26 10.77
CA ALA A 302 3.07 -0.07 9.91
C ALA A 302 3.50 1.11 9.02
N SER A 303 2.56 1.79 8.36
CA SER A 303 2.82 3.00 7.56
C SER A 303 3.42 4.12 8.41
N LEU A 304 2.87 4.35 9.62
CA LEU A 304 3.41 5.34 10.54
C LEU A 304 4.83 4.99 11.06
N TYR A 305 5.14 3.70 11.18
CA TYR A 305 6.50 3.26 11.46
C TYR A 305 7.45 3.46 10.27
N ALA A 306 6.99 3.18 9.05
CA ALA A 306 7.79 3.37 7.84
C ALA A 306 8.19 4.84 7.65
N VAL A 307 7.25 5.78 7.78
CA VAL A 307 7.52 7.22 7.65
C VAL A 307 8.42 7.77 8.75
N THR A 308 8.26 7.32 9.99
CA THR A 308 9.14 7.74 11.10
C THR A 308 10.55 7.21 10.88
N THR A 309 10.69 5.98 10.38
CA THR A 309 11.97 5.36 10.00
C THR A 309 12.66 6.13 8.87
N LEU A 310 11.93 6.36 7.78
CA LEU A 310 12.42 7.08 6.60
C LEU A 310 12.89 8.50 6.94
N LEU A 311 12.14 9.25 7.75
CA LEU A 311 12.52 10.59 8.20
C LEU A 311 13.85 10.57 8.97
N GLY A 312 14.07 9.55 9.82
CA GLY A 312 15.34 9.35 10.51
C GLY A 312 16.48 9.20 9.51
N THR A 313 16.37 8.27 8.56
CA THR A 313 17.40 8.03 7.53
C THR A 313 17.64 9.25 6.64
N MET A 314 16.59 9.97 6.23
CA MET A 314 16.74 11.20 5.44
C MET A 314 17.45 12.30 6.23
N SER A 315 17.20 12.42 7.53
CA SER A 315 17.84 13.43 8.37
C SER A 315 19.33 13.17 8.59
N GLU A 316 19.76 11.92 8.66
CA GLU A 316 21.19 11.53 8.71
C GLU A 316 21.92 12.01 7.46
N HIS A 317 21.26 11.92 6.30
CA HIS A 317 21.74 12.43 5.03
C HIS A 317 21.52 13.93 4.80
N GLN A 318 21.06 14.66 5.82
CA GLN A 318 20.70 16.09 5.77
C GLN A 318 19.67 16.43 4.67
N ASP A 319 18.83 15.46 4.32
CA ASP A 319 17.73 15.58 3.37
C ASP A 319 16.38 15.82 4.10
N ALA A 320 16.40 15.80 5.44
CA ALA A 320 15.32 16.25 6.31
C ALA A 320 15.88 17.10 7.47
N PRO A 321 15.07 17.95 8.13
CA PRO A 321 15.49 18.75 9.27
C PRO A 321 16.22 17.95 10.36
N ALA A 322 17.24 18.56 10.98
CA ALA A 322 18.10 17.90 11.97
C ALA A 322 17.35 17.45 13.23
N CYS A 323 16.15 17.99 13.50
CA CYS A 323 15.28 17.56 14.60
C CYS A 323 14.78 16.12 14.45
N PHE A 324 14.88 15.52 13.26
CA PHE A 324 14.53 14.12 12.99
C PHE A 324 15.72 13.15 13.16
N LYS A 325 16.95 13.66 13.38
CA LYS A 325 18.12 12.81 13.58
C LYS A 325 17.96 11.96 14.83
N GLN A 326 18.33 10.69 14.72
CA GLN A 326 18.30 9.76 15.83
C GLN A 326 19.40 10.14 16.83
N LYS A 327 18.99 10.62 18.02
CA LYS A 327 19.93 10.94 19.11
C LYS A 327 20.17 9.73 20.02
N ASP A 328 19.26 8.77 20.06
CA ASP A 328 19.38 7.56 20.88
C ASP A 328 18.57 6.39 20.29
N PRO A 329 19.10 5.16 20.25
CA PRO A 329 18.37 3.95 19.81
C PRO A 329 17.19 3.57 20.72
N SER A 330 17.14 4.07 21.95
CA SER A 330 16.09 3.75 22.93
C SER A 330 15.00 4.81 23.08
N HIS A 331 15.14 5.98 22.44
CA HIS A 331 14.21 7.11 22.63
C HIS A 331 13.22 7.31 21.48
N VAL A 332 11.98 7.55 21.88
CA VAL A 332 10.83 7.91 21.05
C VAL A 332 11.13 9.18 20.23
N ARG A 333 10.98 9.11 18.90
CA ARG A 333 11.26 10.22 17.96
C ARG A 333 10.13 11.26 18.02
N TRP A 334 10.11 12.07 19.06
CA TRP A 334 9.05 13.08 19.31
C TRP A 334 8.80 13.99 18.11
N SER A 335 9.85 14.48 17.43
CA SER A 335 9.70 15.31 16.22
C SER A 335 8.92 14.59 15.12
N SER A 336 9.25 13.31 14.86
CA SER A 336 8.56 12.49 13.86
C SER A 336 7.12 12.19 14.27
N ILE A 337 6.87 11.95 15.56
CA ILE A 337 5.52 11.75 16.10
C ILE A 337 4.67 13.01 15.97
N ILE A 338 5.22 14.19 16.25
CA ILE A 338 4.50 15.46 16.11
C ILE A 338 4.13 15.69 14.64
N LEU A 339 5.06 15.44 13.71
CA LEU A 339 4.78 15.56 12.28
C LEU A 339 3.72 14.55 11.82
N THR A 340 3.82 13.31 12.28
CA THR A 340 2.79 12.29 12.05
C THR A 340 1.43 12.71 12.61
N ALA A 341 1.39 13.21 13.85
CA ALA A 341 0.17 13.70 14.48
C ALA A 341 -0.45 14.87 13.70
N ALA A 342 0.37 15.78 13.16
CA ALA A 342 -0.10 16.83 12.28
C ALA A 342 -0.74 16.26 10.99
N GLY A 343 -0.13 15.26 10.36
CA GLY A 343 -0.71 14.57 9.20
C GLY A 343 -2.04 13.86 9.52
N LEU A 344 -2.13 13.24 10.70
CA LEU A 344 -3.37 12.63 11.20
C LEU A 344 -4.46 13.68 11.43
N ILE A 345 -4.13 14.82 12.04
CA ILE A 345 -5.05 15.95 12.23
C ILE A 345 -5.57 16.45 10.88
N VAL A 346 -4.68 16.64 9.89
CA VAL A 346 -5.11 17.02 8.53
C VAL A 346 -6.07 15.98 7.95
N SER A 347 -5.80 14.69 8.11
CA SER A 347 -6.71 13.62 7.66
C SER A 347 -8.08 13.69 8.34
N ILE A 348 -8.13 13.97 9.64
CA ILE A 348 -9.38 14.16 10.41
C ILE A 348 -10.14 15.40 9.93
N LEU A 349 -9.44 16.51 9.67
CA LEU A 349 -10.04 17.73 9.12
C LEU A 349 -10.63 17.48 7.73
N LEU A 350 -9.92 16.75 6.87
CA LEU A 350 -10.47 16.36 5.58
C LEU A 350 -11.74 15.51 5.77
N ALA A 351 -11.77 14.58 6.72
CA ALA A 351 -12.95 13.76 7.01
C ALA A 351 -14.16 14.59 7.51
N LEU A 352 -13.91 15.73 8.17
CA LEU A 352 -14.95 16.69 8.56
C LEU A 352 -15.54 17.43 7.36
N PHE A 353 -14.71 17.86 6.40
CA PHE A 353 -15.13 18.75 5.30
C PHE A 353 -15.50 18.03 4.00
N LEU A 354 -15.00 16.82 3.73
CA LEU A 354 -15.10 16.13 2.44
C LEU A 354 -15.81 14.75 2.53
N SER A 355 -16.86 14.66 3.35
CA SER A 355 -17.38 13.39 3.87
C SER A 355 -17.84 12.33 2.84
N LYS A 356 -18.18 12.69 1.59
CA LYS A 356 -18.79 11.74 0.63
C LYS A 356 -17.78 10.93 -0.19
N HIS A 357 -16.64 11.49 -0.60
CA HIS A 357 -15.67 10.80 -1.49
C HIS A 357 -14.23 10.86 -0.99
N ILE A 358 -14.02 11.22 0.28
CA ILE A 358 -12.68 11.33 0.86
C ILE A 358 -11.85 10.05 0.72
N TYR A 359 -12.46 8.88 0.89
CA TYR A 359 -11.74 7.61 0.76
C TYR A 359 -11.18 7.42 -0.65
N GLU A 360 -11.98 7.70 -1.68
CA GLU A 360 -11.56 7.61 -3.08
C GLU A 360 -10.47 8.65 -3.36
N HIS A 361 -10.66 9.92 -2.99
CA HIS A 361 -9.65 10.97 -3.21
C HIS A 361 -8.30 10.66 -2.58
N LEU A 362 -8.29 10.21 -1.31
CA LEU A 362 -7.06 9.84 -0.61
C LEU A 362 -6.40 8.63 -1.25
N THR A 363 -7.20 7.61 -1.59
CA THR A 363 -6.70 6.40 -2.24
C THR A 363 -6.10 6.69 -3.62
N THR A 364 -6.73 7.53 -4.43
CA THR A 364 -6.20 7.93 -5.74
C THR A 364 -4.90 8.71 -5.59
N ALA A 365 -4.86 9.71 -4.69
CA ALA A 365 -3.63 10.48 -4.45
C ALA A 365 -2.49 9.60 -3.92
N ALA A 366 -2.81 8.70 -2.99
CA ALA A 366 -1.87 7.74 -2.41
C ALA A 366 -1.29 6.82 -3.50
N GLY A 367 -2.16 6.18 -4.28
CA GLY A 367 -1.77 5.29 -5.37
C GLY A 367 -0.89 5.99 -6.40
N LEU A 368 -1.26 7.19 -6.85
CA LEU A 368 -0.45 7.95 -7.81
C LEU A 368 0.93 8.30 -7.27
N THR A 369 1.00 8.77 -6.02
CA THR A 369 2.28 9.12 -5.39
C THR A 369 3.16 7.88 -5.18
N LEU A 370 2.55 6.74 -4.88
CA LEU A 370 3.22 5.45 -4.80
C LEU A 370 3.80 5.04 -6.17
N LEU A 371 3.00 5.15 -7.24
CA LEU A 371 3.45 4.84 -8.60
C LEU A 371 4.61 5.74 -9.05
N TYR A 372 4.68 6.99 -8.59
CA TYR A 372 5.84 7.85 -8.85
C TYR A 372 7.12 7.28 -8.21
N THR A 373 7.04 6.71 -7.02
CA THR A 373 8.15 5.97 -6.38
C THR A 373 8.58 4.79 -7.25
N TRP A 374 7.63 4.08 -7.87
CA TRP A 374 7.92 2.95 -8.77
C TRP A 374 8.59 3.40 -10.06
N ILE A 375 8.20 4.55 -10.59
CA ILE A 375 8.88 5.18 -11.73
C ILE A 375 10.35 5.46 -11.37
N PHE A 376 10.63 6.01 -10.18
CA PHE A 376 12.00 6.20 -9.68
C PHE A 376 12.76 4.87 -9.60
N ILE A 377 12.14 3.80 -9.11
CA ILE A 377 12.74 2.45 -9.04
C ILE A 377 13.16 1.97 -10.43
N LEU A 378 12.25 2.02 -11.41
CA LEU A 378 12.50 1.57 -12.78
C LEU A 378 13.65 2.35 -13.44
N PHE A 379 13.63 3.68 -13.34
CA PHE A 379 14.68 4.52 -13.92
C PHE A 379 16.03 4.37 -13.20
N SER A 380 16.02 4.12 -11.89
CA SER A 380 17.25 3.84 -11.13
C SER A 380 17.85 2.50 -11.53
N SER A 381 17.01 1.47 -11.68
CA SER A 381 17.44 0.14 -12.15
C SER A 381 18.05 0.20 -13.54
N LYS A 382 17.42 0.95 -14.46
CA LYS A 382 17.98 1.18 -15.81
C LYS A 382 19.41 1.74 -15.77
N LYS A 383 19.64 2.71 -14.88
CA LYS A 383 20.92 3.42 -14.78
C LYS A 383 22.00 2.58 -14.10
N LEU A 384 21.64 1.83 -13.04
CA LEU A 384 22.58 1.08 -12.22
C LEU A 384 22.89 -0.31 -12.80
N SER A 385 21.88 -1.04 -13.26
CA SER A 385 22.03 -2.46 -13.63
C SER A 385 22.28 -2.70 -15.14
N LYS A 386 22.25 -1.66 -15.99
CA LYS A 386 22.38 -1.74 -17.46
C LYS A 386 21.59 -2.93 -18.06
N PRO A 387 20.25 -2.85 -18.08
CA PRO A 387 19.39 -3.98 -18.36
C PRO A 387 19.63 -4.58 -19.75
N SER A 388 19.53 -5.91 -19.84
CA SER A 388 19.42 -6.63 -21.12
C SER A 388 18.21 -6.15 -21.93
N THR A 389 18.15 -6.50 -23.22
CA THR A 389 17.01 -6.17 -24.09
C THR A 389 15.68 -6.63 -23.50
N ARG A 390 15.64 -7.85 -22.96
CA ARG A 390 14.44 -8.40 -22.31
C ARG A 390 14.02 -7.57 -21.09
N GLN A 391 14.96 -7.24 -20.21
CA GLN A 391 14.68 -6.42 -19.02
C GLN A 391 14.25 -4.99 -19.40
N THR A 392 14.73 -4.47 -20.53
CA THR A 392 14.30 -3.18 -21.06
C THR A 392 12.84 -3.23 -21.54
N CYS A 393 12.44 -4.29 -22.26
CA CYS A 393 11.04 -4.49 -22.65
C CYS A 393 10.12 -4.64 -21.44
N GLU A 394 10.55 -5.42 -20.44
CA GLU A 394 9.85 -5.58 -19.17
C GLU A 394 9.65 -4.24 -18.44
N MET A 395 10.69 -3.40 -18.37
CA MET A 395 10.61 -2.05 -17.81
C MET A 395 9.65 -1.14 -18.59
N ILE A 396 9.70 -1.17 -19.93
CA ILE A 396 8.80 -0.37 -20.78
C ILE A 396 7.35 -0.80 -20.56
N LEU A 397 7.08 -2.11 -20.50
CA LEU A 397 5.74 -2.62 -20.19
C LEU A 397 5.25 -2.14 -18.82
N ALA A 398 6.10 -2.19 -17.80
CA ALA A 398 5.76 -1.65 -16.48
C ALA A 398 5.43 -0.15 -16.53
N LEU A 399 6.24 0.64 -17.24
CA LEU A 399 5.99 2.08 -17.43
C LEU A 399 4.69 2.36 -18.20
N LEU A 400 4.35 1.55 -19.21
CA LEU A 400 3.10 1.68 -19.95
C LEU A 400 1.89 1.37 -19.06
N LEU A 401 1.96 0.32 -18.24
CA LEU A 401 0.87 -0.02 -17.30
C LEU A 401 0.71 1.05 -16.21
N ILE A 402 1.80 1.57 -15.67
CA ILE A 402 1.79 2.69 -14.73
C ILE A 402 1.23 3.95 -15.40
N GLY A 403 1.67 4.26 -16.62
CA GLY A 403 1.19 5.40 -17.39
C GLY A 403 -0.30 5.31 -17.72
N ALA A 404 -0.80 4.10 -18.01
CA ALA A 404 -2.22 3.84 -18.17
C ALA A 404 -2.97 4.11 -16.85
N ALA A 405 -2.51 3.58 -15.72
CA ALA A 405 -3.13 3.83 -14.42
C ALA A 405 -3.17 5.32 -14.06
N VAL A 406 -2.07 6.04 -14.27
CA VAL A 406 -1.96 7.49 -14.00
C VAL A 406 -2.92 8.27 -14.90
N SER A 407 -2.94 8.00 -16.20
CA SER A 407 -3.79 8.72 -17.15
C SER A 407 -5.28 8.42 -16.97
N GLY A 408 -5.66 7.24 -16.48
CA GLY A 408 -7.06 6.88 -16.22
C GLY A 408 -7.69 7.72 -15.11
N THR A 409 -6.89 8.21 -14.16
CA THR A 409 -7.40 9.09 -13.10
C THR A 409 -7.83 10.48 -13.59
N LEU A 410 -7.37 10.90 -14.77
CA LEU A 410 -7.77 12.18 -15.39
C LEU A 410 -9.18 12.12 -15.97
N THR A 411 -9.56 10.97 -16.54
CA THR A 411 -10.86 10.78 -17.18
C THR A 411 -11.98 10.71 -16.15
N GLU A 412 -11.69 10.22 -14.95
CA GLU A 412 -12.65 10.00 -13.88
C GLU A 412 -12.87 11.22 -12.96
N ALA A 413 -14.10 11.72 -12.86
CA ALA A 413 -14.43 12.93 -12.08
C ALA A 413 -14.10 12.81 -10.57
N SER A 414 -14.33 11.64 -9.97
CA SER A 414 -14.07 11.38 -8.55
C SER A 414 -12.58 11.12 -8.25
N GLY A 415 -11.81 10.64 -9.22
CA GLY A 415 -10.36 10.44 -9.11
C GLY A 415 -9.54 11.72 -9.33
N ARG A 416 -10.05 12.67 -10.12
CA ARG A 416 -9.35 13.94 -10.46
C ARG A 416 -8.81 14.71 -9.25
N PRO A 417 -9.55 14.91 -8.14
CA PRO A 417 -9.01 15.59 -6.97
C PRO A 417 -7.73 14.92 -6.45
N GLY A 418 -7.71 13.59 -6.40
CA GLY A 418 -6.52 12.83 -5.99
C GLY A 418 -5.34 13.04 -6.94
N PHE A 419 -5.60 13.12 -8.25
CA PHE A 419 -4.58 13.44 -9.26
C PHE A 419 -3.99 14.84 -9.10
N PHE A 420 -4.83 15.86 -8.87
CA PHE A 420 -4.30 17.21 -8.65
C PHE A 420 -3.55 17.34 -7.33
N ILE A 421 -3.97 16.61 -6.28
CA ILE A 421 -3.23 16.52 -5.02
C ILE A 421 -1.85 15.91 -5.26
N SER A 422 -1.75 14.82 -6.02
CA SER A 422 -0.46 14.17 -6.30
C SER A 422 0.47 15.09 -7.11
N LEU A 423 -0.05 15.82 -8.10
CA LEU A 423 0.72 16.83 -8.82
C LEU A 423 1.17 17.99 -7.92
N GLY A 424 0.30 18.45 -7.02
CA GLY A 424 0.64 19.46 -6.03
C GLY A 424 1.80 19.03 -5.13
N ILE A 425 1.80 17.78 -4.67
CA ILE A 425 2.91 17.18 -3.91
C ILE A 425 4.21 17.20 -4.73
N ILE A 426 4.17 16.77 -6.00
CA ILE A 426 5.34 16.80 -6.88
C ILE A 426 5.86 18.23 -7.09
N ALA A 427 4.96 19.21 -7.27
CA ALA A 427 5.33 20.61 -7.42
C ALA A 427 6.02 21.15 -6.15
N VAL A 428 5.49 20.85 -4.96
CA VAL A 428 6.10 21.21 -3.67
C VAL A 428 7.49 20.59 -3.54
N ILE A 429 7.64 19.30 -3.85
CA ILE A 429 8.94 18.61 -3.80
C ILE A 429 9.92 19.24 -4.80
N ALA A 430 9.48 19.54 -6.02
CA ALA A 430 10.32 20.18 -7.03
C ALA A 430 10.82 21.56 -6.58
N ILE A 431 9.94 22.37 -5.99
CA ILE A 431 10.30 23.67 -5.39
C ILE A 431 11.32 23.46 -4.26
N MET A 432 11.09 22.51 -3.37
CA MET A 432 12.02 22.20 -2.28
C MET A 432 13.38 21.71 -2.78
N VAL A 433 13.43 20.96 -3.87
CA VAL A 433 14.69 20.58 -4.53
C VAL A 433 15.45 21.80 -5.04
N LEU A 434 14.77 22.81 -5.59
CA LEU A 434 15.43 24.05 -6.04
C LEU A 434 16.07 24.81 -4.88
N PHE A 435 15.39 24.88 -3.73
CA PHE A 435 15.96 25.47 -2.50
C PHE A 435 17.12 24.64 -1.96
N MET A 436 16.94 23.32 -1.85
CA MET A 436 17.96 22.41 -1.34
C MET A 436 19.20 22.35 -2.24
N ARG A 437 19.07 22.51 -3.55
CA ARG A 437 20.22 22.60 -4.48
C ARG A 437 21.14 23.78 -4.14
N LYS A 438 20.60 24.92 -3.70
CA LYS A 438 21.43 26.05 -3.24
C LYS A 438 22.21 25.67 -1.98
N LYS A 439 21.56 25.02 -1.03
CA LYS A 439 22.18 24.55 0.21
C LYS A 439 23.26 23.49 -0.03
N TRP A 440 22.98 22.49 -0.87
CA TRP A 440 23.94 21.43 -1.19
C TRP A 440 25.19 21.95 -1.92
N LYS A 441 25.05 22.98 -2.75
CA LYS A 441 26.21 23.65 -3.36
C LYS A 441 27.09 24.33 -2.30
N GLN A 442 26.48 25.00 -1.32
CA GLN A 442 27.20 25.62 -0.21
C GLN A 442 27.95 24.60 0.64
N ASP A 443 27.31 23.46 0.95
CA ASP A 443 27.94 22.37 1.70
C ASP A 443 29.16 21.78 0.95
N GLN A 444 29.08 21.66 -0.38
CA GLN A 444 30.19 21.18 -1.23
C GLN A 444 31.36 22.16 -1.33
N THR A 445 31.10 23.47 -1.20
CA THR A 445 32.16 24.49 -1.19
C THR A 445 32.79 24.70 0.18
N ALA A 446 32.16 24.22 1.25
CA ALA A 446 32.65 24.32 2.62
C ALA A 446 33.43 23.07 3.09
N SER A 447 33.35 21.97 2.34
CA SER A 447 34.13 20.73 2.51
C SER A 447 35.32 20.70 1.56
#